data_AF-A0A3A8SMH9-F1
#
_entry.id   AF-A0A3A8SMH9-F1
#
_cell.length_a   1.000
_cell.length_b   1.000
_cell.length_c   1.000
_cell.angle_alpha   90.00
_cell.angle_beta   90.00
_cell.angle_gamma   90.00
#
_symmetry.space_group_name_H-M   'P 1'
#
loop_
_entity.id
_entity.type
_entity.pdbx_description
1 polymer ?
#
loop_
_entity_poly.entity_id
_entity_poly.type
_entity_poly.pdbx_seq_one_letter_code
_entity_poly.pdbx_strand_id
1 'polypeptide(L)'
;MPMRPLSRLLLASLTTLALIAGACANQQKTDDSSSGSSSGGQATSTIEDVPNEPTPGADGPAPAFKPYEATEGFTIGMPTEPKVERNQVPLGANTVNTAAFSSRTEDGTIYSISTADYPERLVASRPPEALLNEGKDGLVKQVQGTIKEEADATLDGYPGKSYTVSSPVVGEIKARNFLVGPRLYTLLVIYNPNHPNTTAEPFLDSLKLVNPPPAITTVTPDAGTGADAGTIEGADAGTATDAGTAAPRRRKK
;
A
#
# COMPACT_ATOMS: atom_id res chain seq x y z
N MET A 1 -16.63 7.92 -15.57
CA MET A 1 -16.72 6.56 -14.99
C MET A 1 -17.14 6.68 -13.52
N PRO A 2 -18.20 6.00 -13.07
CA PRO A 2 -18.54 5.97 -11.65
C PRO A 2 -17.39 5.33 -10.87
N MET A 3 -16.91 6.01 -9.82
CA MET A 3 -15.87 5.48 -8.95
C MET A 3 -16.41 4.25 -8.21
N ARG A 4 -15.66 3.14 -8.22
CA ARG A 4 -15.97 1.99 -7.35
C ARG A 4 -15.98 2.46 -5.90
N PRO A 5 -16.93 2.00 -5.07
CA PRO A 5 -17.18 2.57 -3.75
C PRO A 5 -15.99 2.43 -2.79
N LEU A 6 -15.12 1.42 -2.98
CA LEU A 6 -13.91 1.19 -2.18
C LEU A 6 -12.80 2.23 -2.43
N SER A 7 -12.69 2.75 -3.66
CA SER A 7 -11.70 3.78 -4.00
C SER A 7 -11.96 5.10 -3.25
N ARG A 8 -13.20 5.35 -2.79
CA ARG A 8 -13.56 6.54 -1.99
C ARG A 8 -13.15 6.45 -0.52
N LEU A 9 -12.83 5.26 -0.02
CA LEU A 9 -12.45 5.07 1.38
C LEU A 9 -11.05 5.63 1.65
N LEU A 10 -10.14 5.45 0.70
CA LEU A 10 -8.78 5.99 0.77
C LEU A 10 -8.76 7.52 0.66
N LEU A 11 -9.76 8.11 -0.02
CA LEU A 11 -9.88 9.57 -0.17
C LEU A 11 -9.97 10.26 1.20
N ALA A 12 -10.69 9.72 2.18
CA ALA A 12 -10.86 10.40 3.47
C ALA A 12 -9.66 10.26 4.44
N SER A 13 -8.71 9.36 4.16
CA SER A 13 -7.49 9.18 4.97
C SER A 13 -6.30 10.00 4.47
N LEU A 14 -6.36 10.49 3.22
CA LEU A 14 -5.31 11.28 2.58
C LEU A 14 -5.71 12.75 2.36
N THR A 15 -6.95 13.13 2.68
CA THR A 15 -7.50 14.47 2.43
C THR A 15 -6.83 15.61 3.21
N THR A 16 -5.94 15.32 4.15
CA THR A 16 -5.16 16.35 4.87
C THR A 16 -3.68 16.39 4.49
N LEU A 17 -3.28 15.69 3.41
CA LEU A 17 -1.97 15.88 2.79
C LEU A 17 -1.94 17.00 1.75
N ALA A 18 -3.02 17.76 1.61
CA ALA A 18 -3.04 19.03 0.91
C ALA A 18 -3.09 20.14 1.97
N LEU A 19 -1.94 20.80 2.19
CA LEU A 19 -1.75 22.19 2.66
C LEU A 19 -0.37 22.26 3.33
N ILE A 20 0.63 22.67 2.55
CA ILE A 20 1.54 23.82 2.78
C ILE A 20 2.43 23.83 1.53
N ALA A 21 1.92 24.42 0.46
CA ALA A 21 2.76 25.11 -0.50
C ALA A 21 2.60 26.60 -0.14
N GLY A 22 3.54 27.14 0.62
CA GLY A 22 3.47 28.52 1.07
C GLY A 22 4.73 28.95 1.81
N ALA A 23 5.43 29.93 1.21
CA ALA A 23 6.65 30.62 1.64
C ALA A 23 7.93 29.76 1.49
N CYS A 24 8.90 30.07 0.63
CA CYS A 24 9.44 31.39 0.31
C CYS A 24 9.78 31.50 -1.19
N ALA A 25 9.09 32.35 -1.92
CA ALA A 25 9.62 32.96 -3.14
C ALA A 25 9.09 34.39 -3.17
N ASN A 26 9.79 35.24 -2.40
CA ASN A 26 9.51 36.66 -2.34
C ASN A 26 9.77 37.24 -3.73
N GLN A 27 8.81 38.02 -4.21
CA GLN A 27 8.84 38.75 -5.46
C GLN A 27 10.05 39.69 -5.49
N GLN A 28 11.00 39.48 -6.39
CA GLN A 28 11.95 40.53 -6.76
C GLN A 28 11.40 41.26 -7.99
N LYS A 29 10.81 42.41 -7.69
CA LYS A 29 10.41 43.47 -8.61
C LYS A 29 11.61 43.88 -9.48
N THR A 30 11.43 43.82 -10.80
CA THR A 30 12.32 44.44 -11.79
C THR A 30 12.11 45.95 -11.77
N ASP A 31 13.18 46.71 -11.54
CA ASP A 31 13.29 48.13 -11.93
C ASP A 31 14.76 48.44 -12.25
N ASP A 32 14.90 49.43 -13.14
CA ASP A 32 15.99 49.76 -14.05
C ASP A 32 17.35 50.20 -13.48
N SER A 33 18.38 49.88 -14.29
CA SER A 33 19.51 50.72 -14.74
C SER A 33 20.26 51.64 -13.76
N SER A 34 21.55 51.34 -13.51
CA SER A 34 22.61 52.37 -13.58
C SER A 34 24.01 51.77 -13.80
N SER A 35 24.74 52.43 -14.69
CA SER A 35 26.13 52.23 -15.10
C SER A 35 27.15 52.59 -14.03
N GLY A 36 28.27 51.86 -13.95
CA GLY A 36 29.44 52.26 -13.17
C GLY A 36 30.66 51.37 -13.43
N SER A 37 31.53 51.83 -14.32
CA SER A 37 32.84 51.25 -14.64
C SER A 37 33.84 51.44 -13.50
N SER A 38 34.71 50.47 -13.22
CA SER A 38 36.19 50.65 -13.30
C SER A 38 36.98 49.48 -12.71
N SER A 39 38.16 49.33 -13.34
CA SER A 39 39.23 48.36 -13.18
C SER A 39 39.89 48.26 -11.81
N GLY A 40 40.45 47.09 -11.51
CA GLY A 40 41.52 46.92 -10.53
C GLY A 40 42.08 45.50 -10.53
N GLY A 41 43.13 45.27 -11.30
CA GLY A 41 43.85 44.00 -11.34
C GLY A 41 44.81 43.82 -10.17
N GLN A 42 44.97 42.55 -9.80
CA GLN A 42 46.07 41.90 -9.07
C GLN A 42 46.31 42.27 -7.60
N ALA A 43 46.16 41.25 -6.73
CA ALA A 43 47.20 40.87 -5.79
C ALA A 43 47.04 39.41 -5.32
N THR A 44 48.12 38.64 -5.55
CA THR A 44 48.75 37.66 -4.65
C THR A 44 47.91 36.51 -4.08
N SER A 45 48.22 35.31 -4.59
CA SER A 45 48.00 34.04 -3.92
C SER A 45 48.88 33.94 -2.66
N THR A 46 48.24 33.91 -1.51
CA THR A 46 48.79 33.27 -0.30
C THR A 46 47.94 32.04 -0.04
N ILE A 47 48.56 30.87 -0.20
CA ILE A 47 48.01 29.59 0.23
C ILE A 47 48.09 29.60 1.76
N GLU A 48 46.99 29.92 2.42
CA GLU A 48 46.80 29.59 3.83
C GLU A 48 46.13 28.22 3.88
N ASP A 49 46.78 27.31 4.57
CA ASP A 49 46.33 25.96 4.86
C ASP A 49 45.10 26.06 5.78
N VAL A 50 43.91 26.01 5.17
CA VAL A 50 42.63 25.99 5.89
C VAL A 50 42.39 24.57 6.39
N PRO A 51 42.15 24.36 7.70
CA PRO A 51 41.86 23.05 8.26
C PRO A 51 40.70 22.40 7.51
N ASN A 52 40.95 21.18 7.03
CA ASN A 52 40.03 20.23 6.39
C ASN A 52 38.56 20.50 6.76
N GLU A 53 37.84 21.20 5.87
CA GLU A 53 36.39 21.33 5.96
C GLU A 53 35.77 19.93 5.97
N PRO A 54 34.83 19.63 6.87
CA PRO A 54 34.06 18.41 6.76
C PRO A 54 33.32 18.44 5.43
N THR A 55 33.56 17.43 4.62
CA THR A 55 32.78 17.12 3.42
C THR A 55 31.29 17.25 3.76
N PRO A 56 30.47 17.97 2.97
CA PRO A 56 29.01 17.96 3.13
C PRO A 56 28.42 16.58 2.78
N GLY A 57 28.71 15.58 3.60
CA GLY A 57 27.85 14.42 3.78
C GLY A 57 26.79 14.83 4.79
N ALA A 58 25.72 15.46 4.31
CA ALA A 58 24.55 15.73 5.13
C ALA A 58 23.75 14.43 5.34
N ASP A 59 24.39 13.43 5.95
CA ASP A 59 23.69 12.36 6.63
C ASP A 59 23.42 12.85 8.06
N GLY A 60 22.38 13.68 8.19
CA GLY A 60 21.75 13.84 9.50
C GLY A 60 21.38 12.45 10.05
N PRO A 61 21.43 12.23 11.38
CA PRO A 61 21.07 10.93 11.93
C PRO A 61 19.66 10.55 11.45
N ALA A 62 19.53 9.35 10.88
CA ALA A 62 18.24 8.82 10.45
C ALA A 62 17.22 8.92 11.59
N PRO A 63 15.94 9.22 11.29
CA PRO A 63 14.92 9.36 12.33
C PRO A 63 14.83 8.09 13.18
N ALA A 64 14.92 8.27 14.49
CA ALA A 64 14.70 7.18 15.44
C ALA A 64 13.18 6.93 15.57
N PHE A 65 12.72 5.77 15.11
CA PHE A 65 11.32 5.37 15.25
C PHE A 65 11.02 4.97 16.70
N LYS A 66 10.05 5.64 17.31
CA LYS A 66 9.53 5.29 18.64
C LYS A 66 8.25 4.47 18.49
N PRO A 67 8.06 3.43 19.30
CA PRO A 67 6.82 2.66 19.26
C PRO A 67 5.64 3.55 19.64
N TYR A 68 4.59 3.50 18.83
CA TYR A 68 3.29 4.12 19.08
C TYR A 68 2.24 3.01 19.16
N GLU A 69 1.51 2.95 20.28
CA GLU A 69 0.44 1.99 20.50
C GLU A 69 -0.91 2.60 20.08
N ALA A 70 -1.53 2.02 19.05
CA ALA A 70 -2.81 2.45 18.56
C ALA A 70 -3.96 1.72 19.26
N THR A 71 -5.03 2.45 19.57
CA THR A 71 -6.28 1.90 20.14
C THR A 71 -6.96 0.86 19.23
N GLU A 72 -6.56 0.84 17.96
CA GLU A 72 -7.02 -0.03 16.90
C GLU A 72 -6.38 -1.43 16.99
N GLY A 73 -5.52 -1.69 17.98
CA GLY A 73 -4.94 -3.01 18.21
C GLY A 73 -3.70 -3.27 17.38
N PHE A 74 -2.82 -2.28 17.26
CA PHE A 74 -1.51 -2.44 16.64
C PHE A 74 -0.48 -1.53 17.29
N THR A 75 0.79 -1.85 17.10
CA THR A 75 1.93 -0.97 17.39
C THR A 75 2.66 -0.67 16.09
N ILE A 76 3.12 0.58 15.91
CA ILE A 76 3.91 1.01 14.75
C ILE A 76 5.05 1.91 15.22
N GLY A 77 6.22 1.84 14.58
CA GLY A 77 7.29 2.80 14.81
C GLY A 77 6.98 4.12 14.13
N MET A 78 6.87 5.22 14.88
CA MET A 78 6.67 6.56 14.33
C MET A 78 7.90 7.45 14.60
N PRO A 79 8.35 8.28 13.64
CA PRO A 79 9.49 9.18 13.82
C PRO A 79 9.15 10.35 14.77
N THR A 80 7.88 10.75 14.80
CA THR A 80 7.31 11.75 15.71
C THR A 80 5.91 11.31 16.15
N GLU A 81 5.35 11.98 17.16
CA GLU A 81 3.98 11.70 17.59
C GLU A 81 3.00 11.85 16.42
N PRO A 82 2.20 10.81 16.08
CA PRO A 82 1.34 10.86 14.91
C PRO A 82 0.13 11.76 15.11
N LYS A 83 -0.25 12.49 14.07
CA LYS A 83 -1.59 13.05 13.93
C LYS A 83 -2.56 11.91 13.66
N VAL A 84 -3.62 11.83 14.48
CA VAL A 84 -4.64 10.78 14.38
C VAL A 84 -5.95 11.36 13.85
N GLU A 85 -6.50 10.73 12.82
CA GLU A 85 -7.81 11.05 12.25
C GLU A 85 -8.69 9.80 12.22
N ARG A 86 -9.95 9.93 12.66
CA ARG A 86 -10.92 8.84 12.62
C ARG A 86 -12.17 9.32 11.92
N ASN A 87 -12.60 8.57 10.91
CA ASN A 87 -13.68 8.95 10.02
C ASN A 87 -14.65 7.80 9.80
N GLN A 88 -15.82 8.16 9.31
CA GLN A 88 -16.80 7.25 8.75
C GLN A 88 -16.99 7.57 7.28
N VAL A 89 -16.83 6.57 6.43
CA VAL A 89 -16.81 6.74 4.98
C VAL A 89 -17.79 5.80 4.29
N PRO A 90 -18.56 6.29 3.30
CA PRO A 90 -19.50 5.45 2.57
C PRO A 90 -18.81 4.36 1.76
N LEU A 91 -19.30 3.13 1.90
CA LEU A 91 -18.95 1.96 1.12
C LEU A 91 -20.23 1.31 0.54
N GLY A 92 -20.62 1.75 -0.65
CA GLY A 92 -21.85 1.29 -1.29
C GLY A 92 -23.07 1.73 -0.49
N ALA A 93 -23.87 0.77 0.00
CA ALA A 93 -25.01 1.03 0.89
C ALA A 93 -24.63 1.06 2.39
N ASN A 94 -23.37 0.75 2.73
CA ASN A 94 -22.89 0.73 4.11
C ASN A 94 -21.96 1.91 4.37
N THR A 95 -21.62 2.12 5.63
CA THR A 95 -20.54 3.03 6.07
C THR A 95 -19.50 2.18 6.78
N VAL A 96 -18.22 2.49 6.58
CA VAL A 96 -17.11 1.84 7.28
C VAL A 96 -16.32 2.85 8.09
N ASN A 97 -15.78 2.38 9.21
CA ASN A 97 -14.88 3.19 10.03
C ASN A 97 -13.48 3.15 9.41
N THR A 98 -12.81 4.29 9.44
CA THR A 98 -11.39 4.40 9.09
C THR A 98 -10.64 5.15 10.17
N ALA A 99 -9.38 4.79 10.38
CA ALA A 99 -8.44 5.56 11.18
C ALA A 99 -7.17 5.80 10.37
N ALA A 100 -6.52 6.94 10.56
CA ALA A 100 -5.25 7.29 9.92
C ALA A 100 -4.31 7.90 10.95
N PHE A 101 -3.06 7.45 10.95
CA PHE A 101 -1.98 7.88 11.83
C PHE A 101 -0.86 8.36 10.95
N SER A 102 -0.54 9.65 10.98
CA SER A 102 0.45 10.22 10.09
C SER A 102 1.44 11.12 10.80
N SER A 103 2.68 11.08 10.36
CA SER A 103 3.74 11.98 10.83
C SER A 103 4.54 12.48 9.62
N ARG A 104 5.14 13.66 9.77
CA ARG A 104 6.02 14.25 8.77
C ARG A 104 7.33 14.64 9.44
N THR A 105 8.45 14.26 8.84
CA THR A 105 9.80 14.63 9.26
C THR A 105 10.23 15.96 8.62
N GLU A 106 11.31 16.55 9.11
CA GLU A 106 11.80 17.87 8.65
C GLU A 106 12.21 17.87 7.16
N ASP A 107 12.68 16.73 6.64
CA ASP A 107 12.99 16.50 5.23
C ASP A 107 11.74 16.39 4.32
N GLY A 108 10.54 16.48 4.91
CA GLY A 108 9.26 16.37 4.20
C GLY A 108 8.79 14.94 3.95
N THR A 109 9.52 13.91 4.40
CA THR A 109 9.07 12.53 4.31
C THR A 109 7.84 12.33 5.20
N ILE A 110 6.83 11.65 4.68
CA ILE A 110 5.56 11.39 5.37
C ILE A 110 5.43 9.90 5.61
N TYR A 111 5.17 9.52 6.84
CA TYR A 111 4.92 8.16 7.27
C TYR A 111 3.48 8.05 7.71
N SER A 112 2.74 7.08 7.19
CA SER A 112 1.34 6.89 7.55
C SER A 112 0.96 5.42 7.59
N ILE A 113 0.07 5.10 8.53
CA ILE A 113 -0.70 3.86 8.54
C ILE A 113 -2.17 4.22 8.66
N SER A 114 -3.01 3.61 7.84
CA SER A 114 -4.45 3.72 7.93
C SER A 114 -5.13 2.36 8.00
N THR A 115 -6.32 2.36 8.59
CA THR A 115 -7.19 1.20 8.70
C THR A 115 -8.53 1.47 8.04
N ALA A 116 -9.13 0.44 7.47
CA ALA A 116 -10.51 0.44 7.01
C ALA A 116 -11.23 -0.85 7.44
N ASP A 117 -12.32 -0.70 8.18
CA ASP A 117 -13.12 -1.81 8.71
C ASP A 117 -14.16 -2.27 7.69
N TYR A 118 -13.82 -3.22 6.83
CA TYR A 118 -14.78 -3.73 5.86
C TYR A 118 -15.88 -4.56 6.52
N PRO A 119 -17.10 -4.55 5.95
CA PRO A 119 -18.14 -5.49 6.39
C PRO A 119 -17.65 -6.93 6.20
N GLU A 120 -17.79 -7.78 7.21
CA GLU A 120 -17.33 -9.18 7.16
C GLU A 120 -17.89 -9.93 5.95
N ARG A 121 -19.15 -9.68 5.58
CA ARG A 121 -19.79 -10.29 4.39
C ARG A 121 -19.09 -9.90 3.08
N LEU A 122 -18.54 -8.70 3.00
CA LEU A 122 -17.79 -8.26 1.83
C LEU A 122 -16.47 -9.03 1.73
N VAL A 123 -15.78 -9.22 2.85
CA VAL A 123 -14.52 -9.96 2.90
C VAL A 123 -14.72 -11.44 2.64
N ALA A 124 -15.76 -12.05 3.23
CA ALA A 124 -16.08 -13.46 3.04
C ALA A 124 -16.55 -13.80 1.61
N SER A 125 -17.03 -12.83 0.84
CA SER A 125 -17.56 -13.07 -0.52
C SER A 125 -16.52 -12.91 -1.63
N ARG A 126 -15.27 -12.56 -1.30
CA ARG A 126 -14.23 -12.25 -2.29
C ARG A 126 -12.89 -12.85 -1.90
N PRO A 127 -12.04 -13.21 -2.89
CA PRO A 127 -10.68 -13.60 -2.58
C PRO A 127 -9.92 -12.40 -1.96
N PRO A 128 -9.07 -12.62 -0.95
CA PRO A 128 -8.29 -11.56 -0.30
C PRO A 128 -7.51 -10.68 -1.28
N GLU A 129 -6.92 -11.31 -2.30
CA GLU A 129 -6.16 -10.62 -3.34
C GLU A 129 -6.98 -9.56 -4.09
N ALA A 130 -8.27 -9.82 -4.35
CA ALA A 130 -9.11 -8.83 -5.03
C ALA A 130 -9.31 -7.57 -4.18
N LEU A 131 -9.39 -7.70 -2.85
CA LEU A 131 -9.54 -6.56 -1.94
C LEU A 131 -8.23 -5.80 -1.79
N LEU A 132 -7.10 -6.50 -1.73
CA LEU A 132 -5.76 -5.91 -1.69
C LEU A 132 -5.46 -5.12 -2.97
N ASN A 133 -5.78 -5.70 -4.13
CA ASN A 133 -5.62 -5.05 -5.43
C ASN A 133 -6.50 -3.80 -5.54
N GLU A 134 -7.73 -3.84 -5.05
CA GLU A 134 -8.60 -2.65 -5.04
C GLU A 134 -8.10 -1.55 -4.11
N GLY A 135 -7.52 -1.90 -2.95
CA GLY A 135 -6.86 -0.94 -2.08
C GLY A 135 -5.67 -0.27 -2.77
N LYS A 136 -4.80 -1.07 -3.39
CA LYS A 136 -3.65 -0.59 -4.17
C LYS A 136 -4.10 0.32 -5.32
N ASP A 137 -5.04 -0.13 -6.15
CA ASP A 137 -5.54 0.63 -7.30
C ASP A 137 -6.23 1.93 -6.86
N GLY A 138 -6.92 1.91 -5.72
CA GLY A 138 -7.50 3.10 -5.10
C GLY A 138 -6.44 4.14 -4.72
N LEU A 139 -5.33 3.70 -4.12
CA LEU A 139 -4.21 4.59 -3.78
C LEU A 139 -3.55 5.14 -5.05
N VAL A 140 -3.19 4.29 -5.99
CA VAL A 140 -2.54 4.67 -7.26
C VAL A 140 -3.37 5.71 -7.99
N LYS A 141 -4.69 5.50 -8.08
CA LYS A 141 -5.60 6.47 -8.69
C LYS A 141 -5.66 7.79 -7.92
N GLN A 142 -5.75 7.72 -6.59
CA GLN A 142 -5.84 8.90 -5.73
C GLN A 142 -4.62 9.82 -5.89
N VAL A 143 -3.42 9.23 -5.97
CA VAL A 143 -2.18 9.98 -6.14
C VAL A 143 -1.81 10.23 -7.60
N GLN A 144 -2.68 9.86 -8.55
CA GLN A 144 -2.38 9.93 -10.00
C GLN A 144 -1.05 9.27 -10.36
N GLY A 145 -0.75 8.15 -9.69
CA GLY A 145 0.53 7.50 -9.74
C GLY A 145 0.61 6.37 -10.77
N THR A 146 1.81 5.83 -10.93
CA THR A 146 2.12 4.64 -11.72
C THR A 146 2.88 3.65 -10.84
N ILE A 147 2.50 2.38 -10.89
CA ILE A 147 3.20 1.31 -10.16
C ILE A 147 4.55 1.05 -10.84
N LYS A 148 5.62 1.03 -10.04
CA LYS A 148 6.97 0.66 -10.47
C LYS A 148 7.32 -0.77 -10.12
N GLU A 149 6.94 -1.18 -8.92
CA GLU A 149 7.23 -2.50 -8.35
C GLU A 149 6.01 -2.98 -7.58
N GLU A 150 5.77 -4.28 -7.61
CA GLU A 150 4.71 -4.95 -6.86
C GLU A 150 5.13 -6.37 -6.53
N ALA A 151 4.84 -6.82 -5.32
CA ALA A 151 5.07 -8.18 -4.85
C ALA A 151 4.04 -8.59 -3.80
N ASP A 152 3.87 -9.90 -3.63
CA ASP A 152 3.14 -10.46 -2.49
C ASP A 152 3.90 -10.20 -1.19
N ALA A 153 3.15 -9.92 -0.13
CA ALA A 153 3.69 -9.74 1.21
C ALA A 153 2.83 -10.52 2.22
N THR A 154 3.41 -10.79 3.39
CA THR A 154 2.66 -11.37 4.52
C THR A 154 2.98 -10.63 5.81
N LEU A 155 2.01 -10.59 6.72
CA LEU A 155 2.17 -10.09 8.08
C LEU A 155 1.55 -11.12 9.01
N ASP A 156 2.35 -11.81 9.83
CA ASP A 156 1.85 -12.83 10.78
C ASP A 156 0.89 -13.86 10.15
N GLY A 157 1.15 -14.27 8.90
CA GLY A 157 0.32 -15.22 8.14
C GLY A 157 -0.86 -14.59 7.40
N TYR A 158 -1.10 -13.29 7.53
CA TYR A 158 -2.11 -12.56 6.78
C TYR A 158 -1.65 -12.18 5.37
N PRO A 159 -2.53 -12.25 4.36
CA PRO A 159 -2.19 -11.87 3.00
C PRO A 159 -2.00 -10.37 2.87
N GLY A 160 -1.01 -9.98 2.06
CA GLY A 160 -0.72 -8.59 1.76
C GLY A 160 -0.08 -8.39 0.39
N LYS A 161 0.13 -7.11 0.06
CA LYS A 161 0.81 -6.64 -1.16
C LYS A 161 1.77 -5.53 -0.79
N SER A 162 3.01 -5.61 -1.26
CA SER A 162 3.99 -4.51 -1.20
C SER A 162 4.17 -3.91 -2.57
N TYR A 163 4.24 -2.58 -2.68
CA TYR A 163 4.38 -1.93 -3.97
C TYR A 163 4.98 -0.53 -3.87
N THR A 164 5.61 -0.09 -4.96
CA THR A 164 6.17 1.24 -5.12
C THR A 164 5.37 2.01 -6.18
N VAL A 165 4.96 3.24 -5.87
CA VAL A 165 4.20 4.12 -6.76
C VAL A 165 4.98 5.41 -7.01
N SER A 166 5.15 5.77 -8.27
CA SER A 166 5.63 7.09 -8.68
C SER A 166 4.45 8.00 -8.94
N SER A 167 4.37 9.13 -8.24
CA SER A 167 3.33 10.13 -8.43
C SER A 167 3.93 11.48 -8.82
N PRO A 168 3.39 12.15 -9.87
CA PRO A 168 3.77 13.52 -10.18
C PRO A 168 3.23 14.54 -9.17
N VAL A 169 2.30 14.13 -8.30
CA VAL A 169 1.61 15.03 -7.34
C VAL A 169 2.26 14.99 -5.98
N VAL A 170 2.63 13.79 -5.50
CA VAL A 170 3.13 13.61 -4.12
C VAL A 170 4.54 13.03 -4.02
N GLY A 171 5.18 12.67 -5.14
CA GLY A 171 6.52 12.06 -5.16
C GLY A 171 6.48 10.53 -5.21
N GLU A 172 7.48 9.87 -4.64
CA GLU A 172 7.55 8.42 -4.57
C GLU A 172 6.83 7.90 -3.33
N ILE A 173 6.19 6.74 -3.47
CA ILE A 173 5.47 6.09 -2.39
C ILE A 173 5.95 4.66 -2.30
N LYS A 174 6.44 4.25 -1.13
CA LYS A 174 6.56 2.83 -0.77
C LYS A 174 5.40 2.44 0.13
N ALA A 175 4.68 1.39 -0.23
CA ALA A 175 3.46 1.01 0.46
C ALA A 175 3.36 -0.50 0.71
N ARG A 176 2.63 -0.85 1.78
CA ARG A 176 2.21 -2.22 2.06
C ARG A 176 0.75 -2.24 2.48
N ASN A 177 -0.02 -3.15 1.90
CA ASN A 177 -1.39 -3.43 2.30
C ASN A 177 -1.46 -4.82 2.94
N PHE A 178 -2.19 -4.95 4.05
CA PHE A 178 -2.46 -6.24 4.69
C PHE A 178 -3.94 -6.38 5.01
N LEU A 179 -4.52 -7.53 4.72
CA LEU A 179 -5.91 -7.84 5.07
C LEU A 179 -5.93 -8.76 6.30
N VAL A 180 -6.28 -8.18 7.45
CA VAL A 180 -6.28 -8.84 8.76
C VAL A 180 -7.72 -9.01 9.22
N GLY A 181 -8.26 -10.23 9.06
CA GLY A 181 -9.69 -10.48 9.23
C GLY A 181 -10.50 -9.56 8.30
N PRO A 182 -11.47 -8.77 8.82
CA PRO A 182 -12.23 -7.83 8.01
C PRO A 182 -11.56 -6.46 7.82
N ARG A 183 -10.35 -6.23 8.36
CA ARG A 183 -9.70 -4.92 8.36
C ARG A 183 -8.57 -4.85 7.32
N LEU A 184 -8.62 -3.83 6.46
CA LEU A 184 -7.50 -3.47 5.60
C LEU A 184 -6.58 -2.51 6.35
N TYR A 185 -5.30 -2.85 6.44
CA TYR A 185 -4.22 -1.97 6.85
C TYR A 185 -3.49 -1.46 5.61
N THR A 186 -3.23 -0.17 5.53
CA THR A 186 -2.48 0.47 4.45
C THR A 186 -1.37 1.32 5.05
N LEU A 187 -0.13 0.90 4.87
CA LEU A 187 1.06 1.65 5.26
C LEU A 187 1.63 2.34 4.03
N LEU A 188 2.10 3.57 4.21
CA LEU A 188 2.74 4.34 3.17
C LEU A 188 3.87 5.20 3.71
N VAL A 189 4.92 5.32 2.91
CA VAL A 189 6.00 6.29 3.08
C VAL A 189 6.08 7.10 1.80
N ILE A 190 5.82 8.40 1.90
CA ILE A 190 5.88 9.33 0.77
C ILE A 190 7.14 10.17 0.91
N TYR A 191 7.96 10.22 -0.13
CA TYR A 191 9.25 10.90 -0.12
C TYR A 191 9.59 11.51 -1.48
N ASN A 192 10.53 12.45 -1.46
CA ASN A 192 11.05 13.07 -2.67
C ASN A 192 11.98 12.08 -3.40
N PRO A 193 11.73 11.73 -4.68
CA PRO A 193 12.59 10.82 -5.45
C PRO A 193 14.05 11.26 -5.55
N ASN A 194 14.33 12.55 -5.42
CA ASN A 194 15.69 13.10 -5.53
C ASN A 194 16.52 12.89 -4.26
N HIS A 195 15.93 12.34 -3.19
CA HIS A 195 16.62 12.01 -1.96
C HIS A 195 16.46 10.50 -1.68
N PRO A 196 17.55 9.77 -1.39
CA PRO A 196 17.46 8.37 -1.00
C PRO A 196 16.60 8.23 0.25
N ASN A 197 15.56 7.38 0.19
CA ASN A 197 14.80 7.03 1.37
C ASN A 197 15.32 5.72 1.96
N THR A 198 16.11 5.83 3.02
CA THR A 198 16.69 4.70 3.77
C THR A 198 15.81 4.22 4.91
N THR A 199 14.71 4.92 5.19
CA THR A 199 13.88 4.78 6.40
C THR A 199 12.53 4.13 6.14
N ALA A 200 12.15 3.93 4.87
CA ALA A 200 10.87 3.38 4.48
C ALA A 200 10.71 1.93 4.93
N GLU A 201 11.69 1.05 4.67
CA GLU A 201 11.59 -0.35 5.11
C GLU A 201 11.54 -0.47 6.64
N PRO A 202 12.42 0.21 7.42
CA PRO A 202 12.28 0.23 8.88
C PRO A 202 10.88 0.61 9.38
N PHE A 203 10.23 1.61 8.77
CA PHE A 203 8.85 1.97 9.10
C PHE A 203 7.87 0.85 8.73
N LEU A 204 7.92 0.37 7.48
CA LEU A 204 7.00 -0.64 6.96
C LEU A 204 7.11 -1.99 7.69
N ASP A 205 8.31 -2.33 8.20
CA ASP A 205 8.59 -3.52 8.99
C ASP A 205 8.22 -3.36 10.48
N SER A 206 7.98 -2.14 10.94
CA SER A 206 7.72 -1.87 12.37
C SER A 206 6.30 -2.20 12.83
N LEU A 207 5.39 -2.51 11.90
CA LEU A 207 4.01 -2.86 12.24
C LEU A 207 3.96 -4.18 13.00
N LYS A 208 3.31 -4.15 14.16
CA LYS A 208 2.99 -5.33 14.95
C LYS A 208 1.51 -5.34 15.29
N LEU A 209 0.85 -6.47 15.09
CA LEU A 209 -0.55 -6.64 15.45
C LEU A 209 -0.67 -6.97 16.95
N VAL A 210 -1.67 -6.39 17.61
CA VAL A 210 -1.99 -6.68 19.01
C VAL A 210 -3.30 -7.46 19.06
N ASN A 211 -3.23 -8.73 19.48
CA ASN A 211 -4.36 -9.66 19.51
C ASN A 211 -5.16 -9.70 18.19
N PRO A 212 -4.52 -9.96 17.03
CA PRO A 212 -5.25 -10.07 15.78
C PRO A 212 -6.22 -11.26 15.82
N PRO A 213 -7.24 -11.27 14.96
CA PRO A 213 -8.07 -12.46 14.76
C PRO A 213 -7.22 -13.68 14.33
N PRO A 214 -7.82 -14.87 14.17
CA PRO A 214 -7.14 -15.96 13.47
C PRO A 214 -7.02 -15.64 11.97
N ALA A 215 -5.89 -15.98 11.36
CA ALA A 215 -5.74 -15.90 9.90
C ALA A 215 -6.72 -16.88 9.24
N ILE A 216 -7.50 -16.40 8.28
CA ILE A 216 -8.38 -17.26 7.48
C ILE A 216 -7.50 -17.95 6.43
N THR A 217 -7.03 -19.16 6.72
CA THR A 217 -6.44 -20.03 5.72
C THR A 217 -7.54 -20.42 4.73
N THR A 218 -7.55 -19.78 3.57
CA THR A 218 -8.34 -20.27 2.43
C THR A 218 -7.77 -21.63 2.06
N VAL A 219 -8.44 -22.70 2.49
CA VAL A 219 -8.16 -24.05 2.01
C VAL A 219 -8.35 -23.99 0.50
N THR A 220 -7.26 -24.05 -0.26
CA THR A 220 -7.33 -24.29 -1.70
C THR A 220 -8.17 -25.55 -1.88
N PRO A 221 -9.32 -25.51 -2.58
CA PRO A 221 -10.01 -26.74 -2.95
C PRO A 221 -9.02 -27.52 -3.80
N ASP A 222 -8.61 -28.68 -3.31
CA ASP A 222 -7.73 -29.61 -4.01
C ASP A 222 -8.29 -29.85 -5.41
N ALA A 223 -7.65 -29.25 -6.40
CA ALA A 223 -7.99 -29.41 -7.79
C ALA A 223 -7.11 -30.53 -8.35
N GLY A 224 -7.60 -31.77 -8.27
CA GLY A 224 -7.15 -32.80 -9.21
C GLY A 224 -7.01 -34.21 -8.66
N THR A 225 -8.10 -34.96 -8.77
CA THR A 225 -8.12 -36.42 -8.89
C THR A 225 -7.12 -36.91 -9.95
N GLY A 226 -6.29 -37.90 -9.61
CA GLY A 226 -5.47 -38.63 -10.59
C GLY A 226 -4.70 -39.79 -10.00
N ALA A 227 -5.15 -41.01 -10.32
CA ALA A 227 -4.51 -42.32 -10.14
C ALA A 227 -4.67 -43.00 -8.77
N ASP A 228 -5.67 -43.88 -8.66
CA ASP A 228 -5.37 -45.26 -8.29
C ASP A 228 -6.22 -46.22 -9.11
N ALA A 229 -5.54 -47.07 -9.86
CA ALA A 229 -6.09 -48.16 -10.64
C ALA A 229 -6.14 -49.39 -9.74
N GLY A 230 -7.27 -49.59 -9.05
CA GLY A 230 -7.54 -50.79 -8.27
C GLY A 230 -8.32 -51.82 -9.09
N THR A 231 -7.59 -52.75 -9.69
CA THR A 231 -8.07 -54.00 -10.29
C THR A 231 -9.05 -54.75 -9.37
N ILE A 232 -10.24 -55.07 -9.90
CA ILE A 232 -11.05 -56.21 -9.44
C ILE A 232 -11.41 -57.07 -10.64
N GLU A 233 -10.52 -58.03 -10.94
CA GLU A 233 -10.87 -59.23 -11.71
C GLU A 233 -11.36 -60.31 -10.74
N GLY A 234 -12.47 -60.97 -11.09
CA GLY A 234 -12.78 -62.30 -10.57
C GLY A 234 -14.26 -62.68 -10.45
N ALA A 235 -14.65 -63.71 -11.23
CA ALA A 235 -15.89 -64.51 -11.20
C ALA A 235 -17.08 -63.92 -11.97
N ASP A 236 -17.30 -64.26 -13.24
CA ASP A 236 -17.73 -65.56 -13.80
C ASP A 236 -19.05 -66.09 -13.23
N ALA A 237 -20.12 -65.97 -14.04
CA ALA A 237 -21.11 -67.02 -14.31
C ALA A 237 -22.15 -66.46 -15.27
N GLY A 238 -22.14 -66.93 -16.51
CA GLY A 238 -23.19 -66.64 -17.49
C GLY A 238 -24.48 -67.39 -17.19
N THR A 239 -25.60 -66.82 -17.60
CA THR A 239 -26.74 -67.53 -18.20
C THR A 239 -27.58 -66.53 -18.99
N ALA A 240 -27.80 -66.85 -20.26
CA ALA A 240 -28.77 -66.22 -21.13
C ALA A 240 -30.17 -66.86 -20.95
N THR A 241 -31.21 -66.03 -20.96
CA THR A 241 -32.60 -66.29 -21.43
C THR A 241 -33.34 -64.94 -21.34
N ASP A 242 -33.67 -64.28 -22.44
CA ASP A 242 -34.78 -64.51 -23.39
C ASP A 242 -36.11 -63.85 -22.97
N ALA A 243 -36.76 -63.29 -24.00
CA ALA A 243 -38.14 -62.80 -24.16
C ALA A 243 -38.51 -61.39 -23.67
N GLY A 244 -38.99 -60.55 -24.61
CA GLY A 244 -39.91 -59.46 -24.23
C GLY A 244 -40.08 -58.20 -25.11
N THR A 245 -40.17 -58.31 -26.44
CA THR A 245 -41.13 -57.57 -27.29
C THR A 245 -41.25 -56.02 -27.26
N ALA A 246 -40.97 -55.46 -28.45
CA ALA A 246 -41.63 -54.35 -29.18
C ALA A 246 -41.44 -52.86 -28.78
N ALA A 247 -40.81 -52.15 -29.73
CA ALA A 247 -41.02 -50.72 -30.02
C ALA A 247 -42.41 -50.49 -30.70
N PRO A 248 -42.92 -49.25 -30.90
CA PRO A 248 -42.31 -48.36 -31.89
C PRO A 248 -42.34 -46.84 -31.59
N ARG A 249 -41.48 -46.17 -32.35
CA ARG A 249 -41.39 -44.73 -32.65
C ARG A 249 -42.67 -44.17 -33.29
N ARG A 250 -42.99 -42.89 -33.04
CA ARG A 250 -43.57 -41.91 -33.99
C ARG A 250 -43.20 -40.49 -33.53
N ARG A 251 -42.25 -39.79 -34.14
CA ARG A 251 -42.29 -38.90 -35.33
C ARG A 251 -43.27 -37.72 -35.25
N LYS A 252 -42.66 -36.52 -35.29
CA LYS A 252 -43.12 -35.16 -35.65
C LYS A 252 -44.46 -35.05 -36.36
N LYS A 253 -45.19 -33.99 -35.99
CA LYS A 253 -45.76 -33.04 -36.94
C LYS A 253 -45.39 -31.63 -36.48
#